data_AF-A0A448DYG8-F1
#
_entry.id   AF-A0A448DYG8-F1
#
_cell.length_a   1.000
_cell.length_b   1.000
_cell.length_c   1.000
_cell.angle_alpha   90.00
_cell.angle_beta   90.00
_cell.angle_gamma   90.00
#
_symmetry.space_group_name_H-M   'P 1'
#
loop_
_entity.id
_entity.type
_entity.pdbx_description
1 polymer ?
#
loop_
_entity_poly.entity_id
_entity_poly.type
_entity_poly.pdbx_seq_one_letter_code
_entity_poly.pdbx_strand_id
1 'polypeptide(L)'
;MPRAFDLIAAFFRRPCLLGVCLSSLFFSGCSHQDGNGFFNQMREGKPQEFLQTSVDRMATLAMRDNLNSLYRLQAKLYLRNPDELRKSGFLNIHAAVKQVRQAIEQQQPLPVLGGRKDLAALSYAMSPEFLGDRVGAFIYAIGSMLVTAHGNRTEFYMTDAINPTFVHNAARNIEKATWILSQRQNKEGQPLLFSNEISEEGSNLSFATEFGKIVARLDLITQMFDERYRRIGLNYAQSLLFLNFLPVQ
;
A
#
# COMPACT_ATOMS: atom_id res chain seq x y z
N MET A 1 -81.16 11.32 42.51
CA MET A 1 -82.10 12.32 41.96
C MET A 1 -81.45 13.04 40.77
N PRO A 2 -82.23 13.48 39.76
CA PRO A 2 -81.84 13.36 38.36
C PRO A 2 -81.57 14.70 37.63
N ARG A 3 -80.96 14.57 36.43
CA ARG A 3 -81.16 15.29 35.14
C ARG A 3 -80.86 16.80 35.02
N ALA A 4 -79.98 17.12 34.05
CA ALA A 4 -80.30 17.81 32.78
C ALA A 4 -79.00 17.89 31.92
N PHE A 5 -78.85 17.12 30.83
CA PHE A 5 -79.19 17.48 29.44
C PHE A 5 -78.55 18.81 28.99
N ASP A 6 -77.42 18.74 28.29
CA ASP A 6 -77.31 18.67 26.82
C ASP A 6 -77.35 20.05 26.17
N LEU A 7 -76.17 20.53 25.80
CA LEU A 7 -75.93 21.35 24.61
C LEU A 7 -74.41 21.37 24.38
N ILE A 8 -74.00 21.45 23.12
CA ILE A 8 -72.62 21.34 22.61
C ILE A 8 -72.21 19.91 22.21
N ALA A 9 -73.07 19.27 21.41
CA ALA A 9 -72.62 18.29 20.43
C ALA A 9 -72.30 19.03 19.12
N ALA A 10 -71.02 19.29 18.86
CA ALA A 10 -70.39 19.36 17.53
C ALA A 10 -69.02 20.06 17.62
N PHE A 11 -67.97 19.37 18.06
CA PHE A 11 -66.61 19.62 17.55
C PHE A 11 -65.59 18.55 17.99
N PHE A 12 -66.00 17.29 18.12
CA PHE A 12 -65.07 16.18 18.36
C PHE A 12 -64.91 15.36 17.09
N ARG A 13 -64.03 15.81 16.20
CA ARG A 13 -63.35 14.93 15.25
C ARG A 13 -62.17 15.67 14.63
N ARG A 14 -60.98 15.13 14.90
CA ARG A 14 -59.66 15.37 14.27
C ARG A 14 -58.64 16.18 15.08
N PRO A 15 -58.00 15.56 16.09
CA PRO A 15 -56.64 15.89 16.47
C PRO A 15 -55.65 14.72 16.31
N CYS A 16 -55.99 13.66 15.57
CA CYS A 16 -55.14 12.47 15.45
C CYS A 16 -54.34 12.38 14.12
N LEU A 17 -54.61 13.24 13.14
CA LEU A 17 -53.96 13.17 11.82
C LEU A 17 -52.69 14.01 11.68
N LEU A 18 -52.42 14.93 12.61
CA LEU A 18 -51.22 15.80 12.57
C LEU A 18 -50.00 15.20 13.29
N GLY A 19 -50.19 14.30 14.26
CA GLY A 19 -49.09 13.64 14.98
C GLY A 19 -48.42 12.49 14.19
N VAL A 20 -49.16 11.85 13.29
CA VAL A 20 -48.66 10.71 12.49
C VAL A 20 -47.84 11.18 11.28
N CYS A 21 -48.12 12.36 10.72
CA CYS A 21 -47.33 12.88 9.60
C CYS A 21 -45.93 13.34 10.03
N LEU A 22 -45.76 13.88 11.25
CA LEU A 22 -44.46 14.43 11.69
C LEU A 22 -43.44 13.36 12.11
N SER A 23 -43.90 12.14 12.43
CA SER A 23 -43.04 11.01 12.79
C SER A 23 -42.54 10.20 11.57
N SER A 24 -43.14 10.41 10.40
CA SER A 24 -42.73 9.74 9.15
C SER A 24 -41.51 10.38 8.44
N LEU A 25 -41.07 11.56 8.89
CA LEU A 25 -39.93 12.27 8.30
C LEU A 25 -38.55 11.83 8.84
N PHE A 26 -38.48 10.99 9.89
CA PHE A 26 -37.22 10.55 10.49
C PHE A 26 -36.74 9.16 10.05
N PHE A 27 -37.42 8.47 9.12
CA PHE A 27 -37.01 7.13 8.66
C PHE A 27 -36.63 7.04 7.17
N SER A 28 -36.56 8.15 6.44
CA SER A 28 -36.09 8.16 5.05
C SER A 28 -34.57 8.26 4.96
N GLY A 29 -33.87 7.29 5.56
CA GLY A 29 -32.47 7.00 5.24
C GLY A 29 -32.43 6.10 4.02
N CYS A 30 -32.36 6.66 2.81
CA CYS A 30 -32.15 5.87 1.59
C CYS A 30 -30.72 5.30 1.58
N SER A 31 -30.54 4.06 2.03
CA SER A 31 -29.34 3.30 1.66
C SER A 31 -29.49 2.88 0.19
N HIS A 32 -28.93 3.66 -0.73
CA HIS A 32 -28.79 3.24 -2.12
C HIS A 32 -27.68 2.18 -2.18
N GLN A 33 -28.06 0.92 -2.01
CA GLN A 33 -27.15 -0.22 -2.13
C GLN A 33 -27.30 -0.77 -3.54
N ASP A 34 -26.43 -0.31 -4.45
CA ASP A 34 -26.36 -0.82 -5.82
C ASP A 34 -26.05 -2.33 -5.80
N GLY A 35 -27.08 -3.17 -5.96
CA GLY A 35 -26.93 -4.63 -5.98
C GLY A 35 -25.97 -5.12 -7.08
N ASN A 36 -25.81 -4.35 -8.16
CA ASN A 36 -24.84 -4.63 -9.22
C ASN A 36 -23.37 -4.51 -8.77
N GLY A 37 -23.09 -3.71 -7.74
CA GLY A 37 -21.73 -3.57 -7.20
C GLY A 37 -21.23 -4.85 -6.54
N PHE A 38 -22.09 -5.54 -5.77
CA PHE A 38 -21.74 -6.78 -5.09
C PHE A 38 -21.44 -7.93 -6.07
N PHE A 39 -22.29 -8.10 -7.09
CA PHE A 39 -22.10 -9.15 -8.09
C PHE A 39 -20.89 -8.91 -9.00
N ASN A 40 -20.59 -7.64 -9.36
CA ASN A 40 -19.37 -7.30 -10.10
C ASN A 40 -18.12 -7.55 -9.25
N GLN A 41 -18.14 -7.19 -7.96
CA GLN A 41 -17.02 -7.40 -7.05
C GLN A 41 -16.72 -8.89 -6.82
N MET A 42 -17.74 -9.75 -6.79
CA MET A 42 -17.59 -11.21 -6.75
C MET A 42 -17.01 -11.79 -8.05
N ARG A 43 -17.33 -11.20 -9.21
CA ARG A 43 -16.85 -11.64 -10.52
C ARG A 43 -15.41 -11.18 -10.82
N GLU A 44 -14.98 -10.08 -10.21
CA GLU A 44 -13.61 -9.58 -10.29
C GLU A 44 -12.66 -10.21 -9.26
N GLY A 45 -13.19 -10.80 -8.18
CA GLY A 45 -12.42 -11.46 -7.15
C GLY A 45 -11.73 -12.74 -7.65
N LYS A 46 -10.42 -12.86 -7.42
CA LYS A 46 -9.69 -14.10 -7.71
C LYS A 46 -9.98 -15.15 -6.63
N PRO A 47 -10.13 -16.46 -6.97
CA PRO A 47 -10.37 -17.52 -5.98
C PRO A 47 -9.34 -17.58 -4.84
N GLN A 48 -8.11 -17.17 -5.10
CA GLN A 48 -7.03 -17.14 -4.11
C GLN A 48 -7.29 -16.08 -3.01
N GLU A 49 -8.10 -15.05 -3.27
CA GLU A 49 -8.41 -13.99 -2.31
C GLU A 49 -9.24 -14.49 -1.11
N PHE A 50 -9.94 -15.64 -1.24
CA PHE A 50 -10.67 -16.26 -0.12
C PHE A 50 -9.77 -16.70 1.04
N LEU A 51 -8.48 -16.90 0.79
CA LEU A 51 -7.49 -17.26 1.81
C LEU A 51 -6.78 -16.05 2.42
N GLN A 52 -7.18 -14.83 2.02
CA GLN A 52 -6.62 -13.58 2.51
C GLN A 52 -7.56 -12.96 3.57
N THR A 53 -7.00 -12.61 4.73
CA THR A 53 -7.70 -11.67 5.63
C THR A 53 -7.72 -10.27 5.02
N SER A 54 -8.48 -9.35 5.62
CA SER A 54 -8.47 -7.94 5.19
C SER A 54 -7.07 -7.32 5.27
N VAL A 55 -6.27 -7.67 6.30
CA VAL A 55 -4.89 -7.24 6.45
C VAL A 55 -4.00 -7.82 5.34
N ASP A 56 -4.15 -9.11 5.03
CA ASP A 56 -3.37 -9.76 3.95
C ASP A 56 -3.70 -9.17 2.58
N ARG A 57 -4.97 -8.86 2.34
CA ARG A 57 -5.41 -8.21 1.10
C ARG A 57 -4.83 -6.80 0.97
N MET A 58 -4.88 -6.02 2.04
CA MET A 58 -4.29 -4.68 2.07
C MET A 58 -2.77 -4.72 1.87
N ALA A 59 -2.07 -5.67 2.49
CA ALA A 59 -0.64 -5.88 2.27
C ALA A 59 -0.33 -6.25 0.82
N THR A 60 -1.15 -7.12 0.20
CA THR A 60 -0.98 -7.55 -1.19
C THR A 60 -1.13 -6.37 -2.15
N LEU A 61 -2.16 -5.54 -1.93
CA LEU A 61 -2.39 -4.33 -2.73
C LEU A 61 -1.28 -3.29 -2.51
N ALA A 62 -0.83 -3.10 -1.27
CA ALA A 62 0.26 -2.18 -0.96
C ALA A 62 1.58 -2.61 -1.61
N MET A 63 1.92 -3.90 -1.58
CA MET A 63 3.09 -4.45 -2.27
C MET A 63 3.01 -4.21 -3.78
N ARG A 64 1.88 -4.56 -4.42
CA ARG A 64 1.64 -4.31 -5.84
C ARG A 64 1.82 -2.82 -6.17
N ASP A 65 1.23 -1.93 -5.39
CA ASP A 65 1.25 -0.50 -5.66
C ASP A 65 2.63 0.13 -5.39
N ASN A 66 3.39 -0.41 -4.43
CA ASN A 66 4.78 -0.06 -4.18
C ASN A 66 5.68 -0.44 -5.36
N LEU A 67 5.59 -1.68 -5.85
CA LEU A 67 6.33 -2.12 -7.04
C LEU A 67 5.95 -1.30 -8.28
N ASN A 68 4.67 -1.01 -8.47
CA ASN A 68 4.22 -0.13 -9.55
C ASN A 68 4.79 1.29 -9.45
N SER A 69 4.90 1.86 -8.24
CA SER A 69 5.58 3.15 -8.04
C SER A 69 7.07 3.06 -8.37
N LEU A 70 7.74 1.96 -8.03
CA LEU A 70 9.15 1.73 -8.43
C LEU A 70 9.31 1.65 -9.94
N TYR A 71 8.43 0.96 -10.67
CA TYR A 71 8.52 0.87 -12.13
C TYR A 71 8.24 2.22 -12.82
N ARG A 72 7.35 3.04 -12.26
CA ARG A 72 7.16 4.43 -12.70
C ARG A 72 8.41 5.27 -12.45
N LEU A 73 9.01 5.14 -11.27
CA LEU A 73 10.28 5.81 -10.93
C LEU A 73 11.39 5.40 -11.89
N GLN A 74 11.50 4.11 -12.23
CA GLN A 74 12.48 3.60 -13.18
C GLN A 74 12.34 4.26 -14.55
N ALA A 75 11.11 4.32 -15.09
CA ALA A 75 10.86 4.98 -16.37
C ALA A 75 11.26 6.46 -16.33
N LYS A 76 10.90 7.17 -15.25
CA LYS A 76 11.27 8.58 -15.05
C LYS A 76 12.77 8.78 -14.94
N LEU A 77 13.47 7.87 -14.26
CA LEU A 77 14.93 7.91 -14.14
C LEU A 77 15.60 7.69 -15.48
N TYR A 78 15.15 6.75 -16.31
CA TYR A 78 15.72 6.59 -17.66
C TYR A 78 15.47 7.81 -18.55
N LEU A 79 14.29 8.44 -18.48
CA LEU A 79 14.02 9.68 -19.22
C LEU A 79 15.01 10.79 -18.86
N ARG A 80 15.41 10.84 -17.58
CA ARG A 80 16.35 11.84 -17.06
C ARG A 80 17.81 11.43 -17.19
N ASN A 81 18.09 10.15 -17.42
CA ASN A 81 19.42 9.54 -17.51
C ASN A 81 19.49 8.63 -18.75
N PRO A 82 19.45 9.17 -19.98
CA PRO A 82 19.43 8.36 -21.21
C PRO A 82 20.67 7.48 -21.38
N ASP A 83 21.80 7.86 -20.78
CA ASP A 83 23.05 7.09 -20.78
C ASP A 83 22.88 5.75 -20.07
N GLU A 84 22.11 5.71 -19.00
CA GLU A 84 21.83 4.49 -18.25
C GLU A 84 20.92 3.54 -19.03
N LEU A 85 19.97 4.07 -19.81
CA LEU A 85 19.20 3.27 -20.76
C LEU A 85 20.11 2.64 -21.81
N ARG A 86 21.09 3.39 -22.34
CA ARG A 86 22.06 2.84 -23.31
C ARG A 86 22.90 1.71 -22.69
N LYS A 87 23.35 1.88 -21.44
CA LYS A 87 24.10 0.84 -20.69
C LYS A 87 23.26 -0.42 -20.43
N SER A 88 21.94 -0.30 -20.37
CA SER A 88 21.04 -1.44 -20.17
C SER A 88 21.00 -2.40 -21.38
N GLY A 89 21.41 -1.93 -22.57
CA GLY A 89 21.35 -2.67 -23.82
C GLY A 89 19.95 -2.75 -24.45
N PHE A 90 18.94 -2.10 -23.86
CA PHE A 90 17.59 -2.06 -24.41
C PHE A 90 17.36 -0.86 -25.33
N LEU A 91 16.54 -1.06 -26.37
CA LEU A 91 16.19 -0.02 -27.35
C LEU A 91 15.17 0.98 -26.84
N ASN A 92 14.38 0.62 -25.82
CA ASN A 92 13.35 1.49 -25.26
C ASN A 92 13.16 1.26 -23.76
N ILE A 93 12.65 2.30 -23.09
CA ILE A 93 12.42 2.33 -21.64
C ILE A 93 11.48 1.21 -21.19
N HIS A 94 10.42 0.92 -21.96
CA HIS A 94 9.45 -0.10 -21.58
C HIS A 94 10.10 -1.50 -21.50
N ALA A 95 10.98 -1.86 -22.43
CA ALA A 95 11.71 -3.11 -22.41
C ALA A 95 12.65 -3.22 -21.20
N ALA A 96 13.40 -2.15 -20.90
CA ALA A 96 14.28 -2.09 -19.72
C ALA A 96 13.50 -2.23 -18.40
N VAL A 97 12.38 -1.50 -18.27
CA VAL A 97 11.49 -1.59 -17.10
C VAL A 97 10.89 -2.99 -16.96
N LYS A 98 10.45 -3.60 -18.07
CA LYS A 98 9.89 -4.95 -18.06
C LYS A 98 10.91 -5.98 -17.57
N GLN A 99 12.17 -5.87 -17.99
CA GLN A 99 13.21 -6.80 -17.57
C GLN A 99 13.47 -6.71 -16.05
N VAL A 100 13.58 -5.50 -15.51
CA VAL A 100 13.80 -5.32 -14.05
C VAL A 100 12.57 -5.74 -13.25
N ARG A 101 11.36 -5.44 -13.75
CA ARG A 101 10.09 -5.95 -13.17
C ARG A 101 10.10 -7.46 -13.07
N GLN A 102 10.40 -8.16 -14.16
CA GLN A 102 10.45 -9.63 -14.17
C GLN A 102 11.50 -10.14 -13.20
N ALA A 103 12.67 -9.52 -13.14
CA ALA A 103 13.72 -9.89 -12.22
C ALA A 103 13.29 -9.76 -10.75
N ILE A 104 12.58 -8.68 -10.38
CA ILE A 104 12.07 -8.49 -9.01
C ILE A 104 10.94 -9.47 -8.70
N GLU A 105 9.90 -9.54 -9.54
CA GLU A 105 8.68 -10.31 -9.27
C GLU A 105 8.95 -11.83 -9.30
N GLN A 106 9.88 -12.28 -10.14
CA GLN A 106 10.29 -13.69 -10.23
C GLN A 106 11.53 -13.99 -9.39
N GLN A 107 12.03 -13.00 -8.62
CA GLN A 107 13.21 -13.13 -7.75
C GLN A 107 14.45 -13.65 -8.49
N GLN A 108 14.60 -13.26 -9.76
CA GLN A 108 15.76 -13.59 -10.56
C GLN A 108 16.89 -12.59 -10.29
N PRO A 109 18.16 -13.04 -10.29
CA PRO A 109 19.30 -12.15 -10.16
C PRO A 109 19.44 -11.29 -11.42
N LEU A 110 19.89 -10.03 -11.25
CA LEU A 110 20.46 -9.27 -12.36
C LEU A 110 21.93 -9.65 -12.53
N PRO A 111 22.36 -10.17 -13.70
CA PRO A 111 23.74 -10.59 -13.91
C PRO A 111 24.78 -9.49 -13.62
N VAL A 112 24.46 -8.24 -13.98
CA VAL A 112 25.35 -7.07 -13.78
C VAL A 112 25.66 -6.78 -12.31
N LEU A 113 24.84 -7.27 -11.37
CA LEU A 113 25.04 -7.10 -9.93
C LEU A 113 25.91 -8.20 -9.31
N GLY A 114 26.28 -9.24 -10.08
CA GLY A 114 27.11 -10.34 -9.61
C GLY A 114 26.50 -11.09 -8.43
N GLY A 115 25.18 -11.34 -8.47
CA GLY A 115 24.45 -12.05 -7.41
C GLY A 115 24.09 -11.21 -6.19
N ARG A 116 24.49 -9.93 -6.13
CA ARG A 116 24.08 -9.01 -5.05
C ARG A 116 22.60 -8.67 -5.18
N LYS A 117 21.90 -8.62 -4.06
CA LYS A 117 20.50 -8.18 -3.92
C LYS A 117 20.34 -7.21 -2.75
N ASP A 118 19.15 -6.64 -2.59
CA ASP A 118 18.79 -5.77 -1.47
C ASP A 118 19.80 -4.62 -1.29
N LEU A 119 20.20 -4.31 -0.04
CA LEU A 119 21.12 -3.23 0.27
C LEU A 119 22.53 -3.46 -0.32
N ALA A 120 22.97 -4.71 -0.46
CA ALA A 120 24.27 -5.00 -1.06
C ALA A 120 24.29 -4.61 -2.55
N ALA A 121 23.19 -4.83 -3.25
CA ALA A 121 23.00 -4.33 -4.62
C ALA A 121 22.95 -2.81 -4.65
N LEU A 122 22.25 -2.16 -3.70
CA LEU A 122 22.15 -0.71 -3.64
C LEU A 122 23.52 -0.06 -3.43
N SER A 123 24.29 -0.56 -2.47
CA SER A 123 25.65 -0.07 -2.20
C SER A 123 26.55 -0.23 -3.42
N TYR A 124 26.49 -1.37 -4.10
CA TYR A 124 27.28 -1.60 -5.31
C TYR A 124 26.82 -0.70 -6.47
N ALA A 125 25.51 -0.60 -6.73
CA ALA A 125 24.95 0.24 -7.79
C ALA A 125 25.27 1.74 -7.62
N MET A 126 25.49 2.20 -6.38
CA MET A 126 25.85 3.58 -6.05
C MET A 126 27.36 3.78 -5.81
N SER A 127 28.17 2.76 -6.10
CA SER A 127 29.63 2.81 -5.97
C SER A 127 30.30 3.28 -7.28
N PRO A 128 31.49 3.92 -7.23
CA PRO A 128 32.23 4.28 -8.43
C PRO A 128 32.61 3.09 -9.33
N GLU A 129 32.77 1.90 -8.75
CA GLU A 129 33.20 0.68 -9.43
C GLU A 129 32.12 0.07 -10.33
N PHE A 130 30.86 0.47 -10.14
CA PHE A 130 29.75 -0.05 -10.92
C PHE A 130 29.62 0.69 -12.27
N LEU A 131 29.81 -0.03 -13.37
CA LEU A 131 29.80 0.52 -14.72
C LEU A 131 28.53 0.18 -15.52
N GLY A 132 27.63 -0.63 -14.95
CA GLY A 132 26.39 -1.04 -15.59
C GLY A 132 25.30 0.04 -15.56
N ASP A 133 24.11 -0.35 -16.00
CA ASP A 133 22.88 0.43 -15.86
C ASP A 133 22.54 0.66 -14.38
N ARG A 134 22.84 1.86 -13.88
CA ARG A 134 22.61 2.30 -12.50
C ARG A 134 21.14 2.46 -12.19
N VAL A 135 20.31 2.85 -13.17
CA VAL A 135 18.86 3.00 -12.97
C VAL A 135 18.22 1.64 -12.71
N GLY A 136 18.49 0.67 -13.58
CA GLY A 136 17.99 -0.69 -13.43
C GLY A 136 18.51 -1.34 -12.14
N ALA A 137 19.80 -1.20 -11.85
CA ALA A 137 20.42 -1.74 -10.64
C ALA A 137 19.86 -1.13 -9.34
N PHE A 138 19.67 0.20 -9.30
CA PHE A 138 19.10 0.90 -8.15
C PHE A 138 17.65 0.46 -7.87
N ILE A 139 16.82 0.39 -8.92
CA ILE A 139 15.43 -0.03 -8.79
C ILE A 139 15.33 -1.51 -8.39
N TYR A 140 16.15 -2.37 -8.97
CA TYR A 140 16.24 -3.77 -8.58
C TYR A 140 16.64 -3.93 -7.11
N ALA A 141 17.63 -3.19 -6.63
CA ALA A 141 18.07 -3.25 -5.25
C ALA A 141 16.93 -2.89 -4.26
N ILE A 142 16.16 -1.85 -4.55
CA ILE A 142 15.02 -1.48 -3.72
C ILE A 142 13.88 -2.49 -3.85
N GLY A 143 13.53 -2.91 -5.07
CA GLY A 143 12.45 -3.86 -5.32
C GLY A 143 12.70 -5.22 -4.67
N SER A 144 13.92 -5.76 -4.82
CA SER A 144 14.33 -7.00 -4.15
C SER A 144 14.28 -6.86 -2.63
N MET A 145 14.73 -5.72 -2.07
CA MET A 145 14.62 -5.45 -0.63
C MET A 145 13.16 -5.45 -0.15
N LEU A 146 12.24 -4.85 -0.91
CA LEU A 146 10.82 -4.87 -0.55
C LEU A 146 10.28 -6.30 -0.50
N VAL A 147 10.57 -7.11 -1.51
CA VAL A 147 10.15 -8.52 -1.57
C VAL A 147 10.78 -9.32 -0.43
N THR A 148 12.07 -9.13 -0.15
CA THR A 148 12.79 -9.76 0.96
C THR A 148 12.18 -9.38 2.32
N ALA A 149 11.87 -8.09 2.55
CA ALA A 149 11.25 -7.62 3.79
C ALA A 149 9.85 -8.21 4.03
N HIS A 150 9.20 -8.67 2.98
CA HIS A 150 7.90 -9.33 2.99
C HIS A 150 8.01 -10.86 2.87
N GLY A 151 9.16 -11.44 3.28
CA GLY A 151 9.33 -12.88 3.33
C GLY A 151 9.37 -13.54 1.95
N ASN A 152 9.94 -12.85 0.95
CA ASN A 152 10.06 -13.32 -0.44
C ASN A 152 8.71 -13.59 -1.10
N ARG A 153 7.71 -12.74 -0.83
CA ARG A 153 6.35 -12.85 -1.37
C ARG A 153 5.87 -11.51 -1.91
N THR A 154 5.00 -11.58 -2.90
CA THR A 154 4.27 -10.43 -3.45
C THR A 154 2.77 -10.47 -3.19
N GLU A 155 2.27 -11.62 -2.76
CA GLU A 155 0.89 -11.86 -2.30
C GLU A 155 0.95 -12.53 -0.93
N PHE A 156 0.00 -12.19 -0.06
CA PHE A 156 0.00 -12.61 1.34
C PHE A 156 -1.29 -13.35 1.68
N TYR A 157 -1.18 -14.36 2.53
CA TYR A 157 -2.27 -15.22 2.94
C TYR A 157 -2.30 -15.38 4.46
N MET A 158 -3.41 -15.87 5.01
CA MET A 158 -3.61 -16.00 6.45
C MET A 158 -2.49 -16.80 7.17
N THR A 159 -1.89 -17.75 6.47
CA THR A 159 -0.80 -18.61 6.98
C THR A 159 0.57 -17.93 6.99
N ASP A 160 0.72 -16.78 6.34
CA ASP A 160 1.98 -16.07 6.29
C ASP A 160 2.22 -15.24 7.56
N ALA A 161 3.48 -15.24 8.01
CA ALA A 161 3.96 -14.42 9.10
C ALA A 161 4.97 -13.41 8.55
N ILE A 162 4.56 -12.14 8.50
CA ILE A 162 5.44 -11.03 8.10
C ILE A 162 5.92 -10.30 9.34
N ASN A 163 7.23 -10.09 9.45
CA ASN A 163 7.82 -9.35 10.57
C ASN A 163 7.66 -7.84 10.34
N PRO A 164 6.88 -7.11 11.17
CA PRO A 164 6.65 -5.67 11.01
C PRO A 164 7.95 -4.87 11.03
N THR A 165 8.93 -5.28 11.84
CA THR A 165 10.23 -4.61 11.93
C THR A 165 10.98 -4.63 10.60
N PHE A 166 10.87 -5.70 9.81
CA PHE A 166 11.53 -5.76 8.49
C PHE A 166 10.87 -4.81 7.49
N VAL A 167 9.54 -4.69 7.52
CA VAL A 167 8.79 -3.74 6.68
C VAL A 167 9.11 -2.30 7.08
N HIS A 168 9.17 -2.01 8.38
CA HIS A 168 9.61 -0.72 8.91
C HIS A 168 11.02 -0.36 8.45
N ASN A 169 11.96 -1.30 8.59
CA ASN A 169 13.35 -1.12 8.15
C ASN A 169 13.42 -0.85 6.64
N ALA A 170 12.59 -1.52 5.83
CA ALA A 170 12.49 -1.24 4.40
C ALA A 170 12.04 0.21 4.12
N ALA A 171 11.07 0.73 4.88
CA ALA A 171 10.64 2.13 4.77
C ALA A 171 11.81 3.10 5.05
N ARG A 172 12.51 2.89 6.17
CA ARG A 172 13.69 3.70 6.53
C ARG A 172 14.82 3.59 5.49
N ASN A 173 15.01 2.42 4.90
CA ASN A 173 16.02 2.21 3.86
C ASN A 173 15.65 2.92 2.56
N ILE A 174 14.36 3.05 2.22
CA ILE A 174 13.92 3.83 1.05
C ILE A 174 14.18 5.32 1.25
N GLU A 175 13.99 5.85 2.46
CA GLU A 175 14.35 7.24 2.77
C GLU A 175 15.86 7.46 2.57
N LYS A 176 16.68 6.55 3.11
CA LYS A 176 18.13 6.58 2.89
C LYS A 176 18.49 6.47 1.41
N ALA A 177 17.83 5.59 0.66
CA ALA A 177 18.07 5.44 -0.78
C ALA A 177 17.69 6.72 -1.55
N THR A 178 16.60 7.38 -1.15
CA THR A 178 16.17 8.67 -1.72
C THR A 178 17.20 9.76 -1.44
N TRP A 179 17.74 9.81 -0.22
CA TRP A 179 18.83 10.72 0.12
C TRP A 179 20.09 10.41 -0.69
N ILE A 180 20.54 9.14 -0.74
CA ILE A 180 21.70 8.69 -1.53
C ILE A 180 21.55 9.08 -3.00
N LEU A 181 20.38 8.88 -3.60
CA LEU A 181 20.09 9.25 -4.99
C LEU A 181 20.28 10.76 -5.25
N SER A 182 19.94 11.60 -4.27
CA SER A 182 20.10 13.07 -4.39
C SER A 182 21.51 13.57 -4.09
N GLN A 183 22.29 12.84 -3.30
CA GLN A 183 23.58 13.32 -2.79
C GLN A 183 24.81 12.69 -3.45
N ARG A 184 24.70 11.48 -4.01
CA ARG A 184 25.87 10.79 -4.56
C ARG A 184 26.33 11.46 -5.86
N GLN A 185 27.62 11.76 -5.92
CA GLN A 185 28.26 12.39 -7.07
C GLN A 185 29.39 11.52 -7.64
N ASN A 186 29.71 11.74 -8.92
CA ASN A 186 30.91 11.22 -9.58
C ASN A 186 32.16 12.03 -9.17
N LYS A 187 33.32 11.68 -9.75
CA LYS A 187 34.60 12.36 -9.45
C LYS A 187 34.61 13.81 -9.92
N GLU A 188 33.75 14.14 -10.87
CA GLU A 188 33.56 15.44 -11.48
C GLU A 188 32.54 16.31 -10.72
N GLY A 189 31.99 15.81 -9.60
CA GLY A 189 31.02 16.54 -8.77
C GLY A 189 29.58 16.53 -9.31
N GLN A 190 29.30 15.81 -10.38
CA GLN A 190 27.97 15.67 -10.96
C GLN A 190 27.20 14.54 -10.26
N PRO A 191 25.87 14.64 -10.10
CA PRO A 191 25.06 13.54 -9.56
C PRO A 191 25.28 12.22 -10.33
N LEU A 192 25.34 11.09 -9.61
CA LEU A 192 25.42 9.77 -10.26
C LEU A 192 24.17 9.43 -11.07
N LEU A 193 23.01 9.92 -10.62
CA LEU A 193 21.74 9.82 -11.31
C LEU A 193 20.97 11.13 -11.13
N PHE A 194 20.61 11.77 -12.24
CA PHE A 194 19.76 12.94 -12.25
C PHE A 194 18.33 12.56 -11.87
N SER A 195 17.77 13.18 -10.84
CA SER A 195 16.45 12.82 -10.29
C SER A 195 15.59 14.06 -9.99
N ASN A 196 15.56 14.52 -8.74
CA ASN A 196 14.90 15.78 -8.39
C ASN A 196 15.75 16.96 -8.85
N GLU A 197 15.09 18.09 -9.07
CA GLU A 197 15.74 19.35 -9.43
C GLU A 197 15.02 20.49 -8.72
N ILE A 198 15.81 21.43 -8.18
CA ILE A 198 15.33 22.71 -7.68
C ILE A 198 16.26 23.74 -8.33
N SER A 199 15.68 24.57 -9.20
CA SER A 199 16.38 25.58 -10.01
C SER A 199 15.60 26.88 -9.97
N GLU A 200 16.19 27.97 -10.49
CA GLU A 200 15.49 29.25 -10.63
C GLU A 200 14.32 29.16 -11.64
N GLU A 201 14.43 28.29 -12.66
CA GLU A 201 13.37 28.04 -13.63
C GLU A 201 12.21 27.16 -13.10
N GLY A 202 12.38 26.55 -11.92
CA GLY A 202 11.35 25.76 -11.25
C GLY A 202 11.88 24.56 -10.46
N SER A 203 10.96 23.80 -9.86
CA SER A 203 11.28 22.59 -9.09
C SER A 203 10.54 21.36 -9.59
N ASN A 204 11.25 20.23 -9.69
CA ASN A 204 10.72 18.92 -9.98
C ASN A 204 11.02 17.97 -8.81
N LEU A 205 10.07 17.86 -7.89
CA LEU A 205 10.12 16.96 -6.73
C LEU A 205 9.40 15.64 -6.95
N SER A 206 9.03 15.35 -8.21
CA SER A 206 8.13 14.24 -8.52
C SER A 206 8.76 12.86 -8.26
N PHE A 207 10.08 12.75 -8.10
CA PHE A 207 10.74 11.52 -7.66
C PHE A 207 10.61 11.35 -6.15
N ALA A 208 10.91 12.40 -5.38
CA ALA A 208 10.70 12.41 -3.94
C ALA A 208 9.25 12.10 -3.56
N THR A 209 8.28 12.65 -4.30
CA THR A 209 6.85 12.34 -4.10
C THR A 209 6.53 10.86 -4.32
N GLU A 210 7.07 10.23 -5.36
CA GLU A 210 6.83 8.79 -5.59
C GLU A 210 7.49 7.91 -4.52
N PHE A 211 8.69 8.25 -4.04
CA PHE A 211 9.30 7.55 -2.90
C PHE A 211 8.49 7.74 -1.62
N GLY A 212 7.99 8.96 -1.36
CA GLY A 212 7.15 9.25 -0.20
C GLY A 212 5.87 8.41 -0.16
N LYS A 213 5.25 8.15 -1.33
CA LYS A 213 4.10 7.23 -1.42
C LYS A 213 4.45 5.81 -1.01
N ILE A 214 5.65 5.33 -1.36
CA ILE A 214 6.11 3.99 -0.99
C ILE A 214 6.37 3.94 0.53
N VAL A 215 7.09 4.91 1.07
CA VAL A 215 7.36 5.02 2.52
C VAL A 215 6.07 5.03 3.32
N ALA A 216 5.11 5.88 2.94
CA ALA A 216 3.82 5.98 3.62
C ALA A 216 3.03 4.67 3.64
N ARG A 217 3.03 3.92 2.52
CA ARG A 217 2.37 2.59 2.47
C ARG A 217 3.07 1.57 3.35
N LEU A 218 4.41 1.56 3.38
CA LEU A 218 5.17 0.64 4.24
C LEU A 218 4.95 0.94 5.72
N ASP A 219 4.92 2.22 6.11
CA ASP A 219 4.64 2.63 7.48
C ASP A 219 3.22 2.23 7.91
N LEU A 220 2.22 2.41 7.05
CA LEU A 220 0.85 1.97 7.32
C LEU A 220 0.77 0.45 7.48
N ILE A 221 1.38 -0.31 6.58
CA ILE A 221 1.38 -1.78 6.65
C ILE A 221 2.11 -2.29 7.89
N THR A 222 3.19 -1.63 8.30
CA THR A 222 3.89 -1.93 9.55
C THR A 222 2.92 -1.88 10.74
N GLN A 223 2.20 -0.76 10.90
CA GLN A 223 1.24 -0.59 11.99
C GLN A 223 0.11 -1.63 11.95
N MET A 224 -0.35 -2.00 10.75
CA MET A 224 -1.39 -3.01 10.60
C MET A 224 -0.91 -4.40 10.99
N PHE A 225 0.32 -4.77 10.64
CA PHE A 225 0.89 -6.05 11.07
C PHE A 225 1.10 -6.07 12.58
N ASP A 226 1.63 -4.99 13.18
CA ASP A 226 1.76 -4.88 14.64
C ASP A 226 0.41 -5.05 15.35
N GLU A 227 -0.63 -4.39 14.86
CA GLU A 227 -1.98 -4.49 15.41
C GLU A 227 -2.57 -5.90 15.28
N ARG A 228 -2.33 -6.59 14.15
CA ARG A 228 -2.73 -8.00 13.97
C ARG A 228 -2.09 -8.88 15.05
N TYR A 229 -0.79 -8.77 15.27
CA TYR A 229 -0.09 -9.60 16.28
C TYR A 229 -0.56 -9.27 17.70
N ARG A 230 -0.76 -7.99 18.01
CA ARG A 230 -1.32 -7.56 19.30
C ARG A 230 -2.70 -8.16 19.55
N ARG A 231 -3.58 -8.16 18.53
CA ARG A 231 -4.92 -8.76 18.63
C ARG A 231 -4.89 -10.27 18.78
N ILE A 232 -4.00 -10.97 18.07
CA ILE A 232 -3.83 -12.42 18.23
C ILE A 232 -3.43 -12.74 19.68
N GLY A 233 -2.48 -12.00 20.24
CA GLY A 233 -2.05 -12.16 21.63
C GLY A 233 -3.18 -11.87 22.64
N LEU A 234 -3.94 -10.79 22.43
CA LEU A 234 -5.07 -10.44 23.31
C LEU A 234 -6.20 -11.47 23.25
N ASN A 235 -6.58 -11.92 22.05
CA ASN A 235 -7.62 -12.93 21.88
C ASN A 235 -7.21 -14.26 22.53
N TYR A 236 -5.93 -14.63 22.43
CA TYR A 236 -5.38 -15.80 23.12
C TYR A 236 -5.48 -15.65 24.64
N ALA A 237 -5.04 -14.51 25.21
CA ALA A 237 -5.15 -14.24 26.64
C ALA A 237 -6.61 -14.26 27.13
N GLN A 238 -7.54 -13.66 26.38
CA GLN A 238 -8.97 -13.72 26.68
C GLN A 238 -9.50 -15.16 26.67
N SER A 239 -9.10 -15.98 25.70
CA SER A 239 -9.51 -17.39 25.65
C SER A 239 -9.03 -18.18 26.89
N LEU A 240 -7.83 -17.91 27.41
CA LEU A 240 -7.33 -18.51 28.64
C LEU A 240 -8.10 -18.07 29.90
N LEU A 241 -8.58 -16.83 29.93
CA LEU A 241 -9.43 -16.35 31.03
C LEU A 241 -10.78 -17.08 31.05
N PHE A 242 -11.39 -17.31 29.88
CA PHE A 242 -12.66 -18.03 29.77
C PHE A 242 -12.56 -19.54 29.94
N LEU A 243 -11.38 -20.14 29.77
CA LEU A 243 -11.14 -21.56 30.09
C LEU A 243 -11.12 -21.84 31.60
N ASN A 244 -10.95 -20.81 32.45
CA ASN A 244 -10.92 -20.94 33.91
C ASN A 244 -12.27 -20.67 34.60
N PHE A 245 -13.28 -20.23 33.85
CA PHE A 245 -14.64 -20.09 34.40
C PHE A 245 -15.44 -21.36 34.10
N LEU A 246 -15.81 -22.10 35.15
CA LEU A 246 -16.84 -23.14 35.05
C LEU A 246 -18.21 -22.46 34.85
N PRO A 247 -19.11 -23.02 34.02
CA PRO A 247 -20.43 -22.44 33.83
C PRO A 247 -21.18 -22.39 35.17
N VAL A 248 -21.73 -21.22 35.51
CA VAL A 248 -22.66 -21.06 36.62
C VAL A 248 -24.04 -20.89 36.00
N GLN A 249 -24.96 -21.79 36.35
CA GLN A 249 -26.38 -21.71 35.99
C GLN A 249 -27.06 -20.57 36.75
#